data_AF-A0A832WVC1-F1
#
_entry.id   AF-A0A832WVC1-F1
#
_cell.length_a   1.000
_cell.length_b   1.000
_cell.length_c   1.000
_cell.angle_alpha   90.00
_cell.angle_beta   90.00
_cell.angle_gamma   90.00
#
_symmetry.space_group_name_H-M   'P 1'
#
loop_
_entity.id
_entity.type
_entity.pdbx_description
1 polymer ?
#
loop_
_entity_poly.entity_id
_entity_poly.type
_entity_poly.pdbx_seq_one_letter_code
_entity_poly.pdbx_strand_id
1 'polypeptide(L)'
;MPKKFIGSMQTGSVYVKTAPRKWTNNEIEWILNMRKDGYSMDDIAISTGRSKISVSLKLKRLGKKHNTYNKSHVDEKYEINKMYANLVKPTNILDLYCGECSFWYNSGLCRKVITNDYNNTFDADYHEKAELLIHRLYYEGKKYDVIDLDPFGSAYECFDLAIKMAKKGLIITFGEFGHRRFRRLDYVGCRYGINNVNDFTLENLISGVQQIARQNKKQLEVVYSKSWHNIARVWFTIKPIKITDQWK
;
A
#
# COMPACT_ATOMS: atom_id res chain seq x y z
N MET A 1 -1.56 -2.20 -38.06
CA MET A 1 -0.91 -3.41 -37.49
C MET A 1 -1.06 -4.62 -38.43
N PRO A 2 -0.05 -5.52 -38.54
CA PRO A 2 -0.16 -6.76 -39.33
C PRO A 2 -1.34 -7.65 -38.88
N LYS A 3 -2.09 -8.23 -39.83
CA LYS A 3 -3.25 -9.11 -39.54
C LYS A 3 -2.89 -10.29 -38.64
N LYS A 4 -1.68 -10.85 -38.78
CA LYS A 4 -1.16 -11.97 -37.96
C LYS A 4 -1.00 -11.63 -36.46
N PHE A 5 -1.04 -10.36 -36.08
CA PHE A 5 -0.97 -9.96 -34.67
C PHE A 5 -2.35 -9.92 -34.01
N ILE A 6 -3.42 -9.91 -34.80
CA ILE A 6 -4.80 -9.80 -34.32
C ILE A 6 -5.18 -11.09 -33.58
N GLY A 7 -5.45 -10.99 -32.28
CA GLY A 7 -5.92 -12.14 -31.50
C GLY A 7 -7.34 -12.58 -31.86
N SER A 8 -7.71 -13.79 -31.44
CA SER A 8 -9.05 -14.35 -31.65
C SER A 8 -10.11 -13.62 -30.82
N MET A 9 -11.34 -13.62 -31.34
CA MET A 9 -12.53 -13.18 -30.61
C MET A 9 -12.83 -14.16 -29.48
N GLN A 10 -13.13 -13.64 -28.29
CA GLN A 10 -13.62 -14.46 -27.19
C GLN A 10 -15.15 -14.55 -27.28
N THR A 11 -15.69 -15.73 -27.00
CA THR A 11 -17.14 -15.90 -26.81
C THR A 11 -17.58 -15.05 -25.62
N GLY A 12 -18.61 -14.23 -25.83
CA GLY A 12 -19.24 -13.48 -24.74
C GLY A 12 -19.79 -14.46 -23.71
N SER A 13 -19.64 -14.14 -22.42
CA SER A 13 -20.33 -14.88 -21.36
C SER A 13 -21.67 -14.22 -21.06
N VAL A 14 -22.52 -14.89 -20.27
CA VAL A 14 -23.80 -14.34 -19.78
C VAL A 14 -23.62 -12.96 -19.11
N TYR A 15 -22.42 -12.69 -18.57
CA TYR A 15 -22.08 -11.44 -17.88
C TYR A 15 -21.34 -10.41 -18.76
N VAL A 16 -20.88 -10.78 -19.96
CA VAL A 16 -20.13 -9.91 -20.87
C VAL A 16 -20.86 -9.85 -22.20
N LYS A 17 -21.67 -8.80 -22.36
CA LYS A 17 -22.48 -8.55 -23.58
C LYS A 17 -21.67 -8.24 -24.84
N THR A 18 -20.34 -8.10 -24.71
CA THR A 18 -19.43 -7.89 -25.83
C THR A 18 -18.59 -9.14 -26.05
N ALA A 19 -18.15 -9.37 -27.30
CA ALA A 19 -17.18 -10.42 -27.64
C ALA A 19 -15.77 -9.80 -27.68
N PRO A 20 -15.05 -9.65 -26.55
CA PRO A 20 -13.77 -8.98 -26.54
C PRO A 20 -12.73 -9.79 -27.31
N ARG A 21 -11.88 -9.10 -28.07
CA ARG A 21 -10.74 -9.70 -28.77
C ARG A 21 -9.57 -9.93 -27.81
N LYS A 22 -9.02 -11.14 -27.74
CA LYS A 22 -7.85 -11.46 -26.89
C LYS A 22 -6.63 -10.65 -27.34
N TRP A 23 -5.82 -10.16 -26.40
CA TRP A 23 -4.55 -9.51 -26.69
C TRP A 23 -3.47 -10.57 -26.91
N THR A 24 -2.79 -10.55 -28.06
CA THR A 24 -1.61 -11.40 -28.32
C THR A 24 -0.34 -10.71 -27.83
N ASN A 25 0.76 -11.47 -27.67
CA ASN A 25 2.06 -10.90 -27.34
C ASN A 25 2.55 -9.92 -28.42
N ASN A 26 2.38 -10.28 -29.70
CA ASN A 26 2.76 -9.40 -30.82
C ASN A 26 1.95 -8.10 -30.86
N GLU A 27 0.64 -8.17 -30.55
CA GLU A 27 -0.19 -6.97 -30.45
C GLU A 27 0.21 -6.10 -29.25
N ILE A 28 0.62 -6.70 -28.13
CA ILE A 28 1.14 -5.99 -26.96
C ILE A 28 2.46 -5.28 -27.29
N GLU A 29 3.38 -5.97 -27.96
CA GLU A 29 4.68 -5.43 -28.35
C GLU A 29 4.50 -4.27 -29.35
N TRP A 30 3.57 -4.43 -30.31
CA TRP A 30 3.19 -3.38 -31.26
C TRP A 30 2.72 -2.10 -30.57
N ILE A 31 1.78 -2.18 -29.63
CA ILE A 31 1.28 -0.98 -28.93
C ILE A 31 2.32 -0.33 -28.02
N LEU A 32 3.26 -1.12 -27.47
CA LEU A 32 4.35 -0.60 -26.64
C LEU A 32 5.36 0.16 -27.48
N ASN A 33 5.72 -0.35 -28.66
CA ASN A 33 6.60 0.34 -29.61
C ASN A 33 5.95 1.64 -30.11
N MET A 34 4.69 1.59 -30.54
CA MET A 34 3.97 2.81 -30.91
C MET A 34 3.94 3.83 -29.76
N ARG A 35 3.81 3.38 -28.50
CA ARG A 35 3.82 4.30 -27.37
C ARG A 35 5.20 4.92 -27.13
N LYS A 36 6.27 4.15 -27.33
CA LYS A 36 7.67 4.59 -27.24
C LYS A 36 7.99 5.62 -28.33
N ASP A 37 7.44 5.43 -29.52
CA ASP A 37 7.61 6.31 -30.68
C ASP A 37 6.74 7.59 -30.60
N GLY A 38 6.03 7.81 -29.48
CA GLY A 38 5.29 9.04 -29.22
C GLY A 38 3.86 9.10 -29.76
N TYR A 39 3.35 8.03 -30.36
CA TYR A 39 1.99 8.02 -30.93
C TYR A 39 0.91 8.22 -29.85
N SER A 40 -0.18 8.87 -30.28
CA SER A 40 -1.33 9.13 -29.41
C SER A 40 -2.15 7.86 -29.15
N MET A 41 -3.01 7.89 -28.14
CA MET A 41 -3.93 6.77 -27.86
C MET A 41 -4.91 6.53 -29.01
N ASP A 42 -5.24 7.56 -29.78
CA ASP A 42 -6.15 7.48 -30.92
C ASP A 42 -5.46 6.79 -32.10
N ASP A 43 -4.19 7.11 -32.37
CA ASP A 43 -3.40 6.46 -33.42
C ASP A 43 -3.22 4.95 -33.14
N ILE A 44 -2.98 4.60 -31.87
CA ILE A 44 -2.85 3.20 -31.44
C ILE A 44 -4.19 2.47 -31.55
N ALA A 45 -5.31 3.13 -31.22
CA ALA A 45 -6.65 2.58 -31.36
C ALA A 45 -7.00 2.29 -32.82
N ILE A 46 -6.71 3.23 -33.73
CA ILE A 46 -6.87 3.07 -35.17
C ILE A 46 -6.00 1.90 -35.66
N SER A 47 -4.71 1.88 -35.31
CA SER A 47 -3.76 0.86 -35.75
C SER A 47 -4.13 -0.57 -35.32
N THR A 48 -4.79 -0.70 -34.17
CA THR A 48 -5.22 -2.00 -33.61
C THR A 48 -6.68 -2.34 -33.92
N GLY A 49 -7.48 -1.41 -34.47
CA GLY A 49 -8.92 -1.60 -34.63
C GLY A 49 -9.64 -1.85 -33.30
N ARG A 50 -9.16 -1.27 -32.21
CA ARG A 50 -9.77 -1.34 -30.87
C ARG A 50 -10.27 0.03 -30.45
N SER A 51 -11.15 0.08 -29.45
CA SER A 51 -11.52 1.35 -28.85
C SER A 51 -10.35 1.96 -28.08
N LYS A 52 -10.27 3.30 -28.07
CA LYS A 52 -9.34 4.08 -27.25
C LYS A 52 -9.33 3.63 -25.78
N ILE A 53 -10.51 3.32 -25.24
CA ILE A 53 -10.68 2.83 -23.87
C ILE A 53 -9.99 1.47 -23.68
N SER A 54 -10.16 0.53 -24.60
CA SER A 54 -9.54 -0.81 -24.54
C SER A 54 -8.01 -0.71 -24.53
N VAL A 55 -7.46 0.13 -25.42
CA VAL A 55 -6.01 0.40 -25.53
C VAL A 55 -5.48 1.06 -24.26
N SER A 56 -6.17 2.11 -23.78
CA SER A 56 -5.79 2.83 -22.55
C SER A 56 -5.75 1.91 -21.33
N LEU A 57 -6.79 1.08 -21.15
CA LEU A 57 -6.85 0.10 -20.06
C LEU A 57 -5.73 -0.94 -20.17
N LYS A 58 -5.42 -1.41 -21.39
CA LYS A 58 -4.35 -2.39 -21.61
C LYS A 58 -2.98 -1.80 -21.30
N LEU A 59 -2.64 -0.63 -21.86
CA LEU A 59 -1.38 0.05 -21.59
C LEU A 59 -1.22 0.37 -20.10
N LYS A 60 -2.28 0.83 -19.43
CA LYS A 60 -2.28 1.04 -17.98
C LYS A 60 -1.95 -0.24 -17.20
N ARG A 61 -2.55 -1.39 -17.58
CA ARG A 61 -2.27 -2.69 -16.95
C ARG A 61 -0.84 -3.18 -17.22
N LEU A 62 -0.32 -2.95 -18.42
CA LEU A 62 1.06 -3.27 -18.77
C LEU A 62 2.06 -2.42 -17.99
N GLY A 63 1.82 -1.11 -17.86
CA GLY A 63 2.65 -0.21 -17.04
C GLY A 63 2.71 -0.64 -15.57
N LYS A 64 1.59 -1.12 -15.01
CA LYS A 64 1.57 -1.73 -13.66
C LYS A 64 2.44 -2.98 -13.56
N LYS A 65 2.53 -3.79 -14.62
CA LYS A 65 3.34 -5.03 -14.65
C LYS A 65 4.85 -4.76 -14.72
N HIS A 66 5.25 -3.61 -15.25
CA HIS A 66 6.66 -3.19 -15.37
C HIS A 66 7.14 -2.28 -14.22
N ASN A 67 6.48 -2.31 -13.06
CA ASN A 67 6.89 -1.66 -11.81
C ASN A 67 7.15 -0.12 -11.87
N THR A 68 6.65 0.56 -12.91
CA THR A 68 6.83 2.02 -13.07
C THR A 68 5.79 2.85 -12.31
N TYR A 69 4.70 2.23 -11.84
CA TYR A 69 3.59 2.94 -11.20
C TYR A 69 3.93 3.49 -9.79
N ASN A 70 4.85 2.85 -9.06
CA ASN A 70 5.23 3.29 -7.71
C ASN A 70 6.60 4.01 -7.65
N LYS A 71 7.40 3.97 -8.73
CA LYS A 71 8.77 4.50 -8.74
C LYS A 71 8.86 5.99 -8.34
N SER A 72 7.87 6.80 -8.69
CA SER A 72 7.90 8.26 -8.45
C SER A 72 7.84 8.68 -6.98
N HIS A 73 7.41 7.79 -6.07
CA HIS A 73 7.19 8.15 -4.66
C HIS A 73 8.10 7.38 -3.69
N VAL A 74 8.86 6.41 -4.19
CA VAL A 74 9.75 5.56 -3.39
C VAL A 74 10.87 6.39 -2.77
N ASP A 75 11.51 7.26 -3.54
CA ASP A 75 12.62 8.09 -3.05
C ASP A 75 12.17 9.02 -1.93
N GLU A 76 11.04 9.71 -2.10
CA GLU A 76 10.46 10.59 -1.08
C GLU A 76 10.09 9.81 0.19
N LYS A 77 9.48 8.63 0.04
CA LYS A 77 9.18 7.73 1.18
C LYS A 77 10.47 7.35 1.93
N TYR A 78 11.53 7.03 1.20
CA TYR A 78 12.81 6.59 1.79
C TYR A 78 13.55 7.72 2.48
N GLU A 79 13.53 8.94 1.95
CA GLU A 79 14.07 10.11 2.63
C GLU A 79 13.34 10.40 3.94
N ILE A 80 12.00 10.35 3.96
CA ILE A 80 11.23 10.52 5.20
C ILE A 80 11.54 9.38 6.19
N ASN A 81 11.68 8.14 5.72
CA ASN A 81 12.09 7.02 6.58
C ASN A 81 13.48 7.27 7.22
N LYS A 82 14.46 7.81 6.48
CA LYS A 82 15.78 8.20 7.02
C LYS A 82 15.65 9.27 8.10
N MET A 83 14.92 10.36 7.79
CA MET A 83 14.68 11.46 8.73
C MET A 83 14.01 10.96 10.02
N TYR A 84 13.01 10.09 9.87
CA TYR A 84 12.27 9.50 10.98
C TYR A 84 13.14 8.55 11.81
N ALA A 85 14.00 7.73 11.17
CA ALA A 85 14.93 6.86 11.87
C ALA A 85 15.95 7.65 12.71
N ASN A 86 16.45 8.78 12.18
CA ASN A 86 17.36 9.66 12.91
C ASN A 86 16.70 10.29 14.16
N LEU A 87 15.39 10.56 14.10
CA LEU A 87 14.61 11.06 15.22
C LEU A 87 14.37 9.96 16.28
N VAL A 88 13.87 8.80 15.86
CA VAL A 88 13.39 7.73 16.77
C VAL A 88 14.54 6.86 17.28
N LYS A 89 15.63 6.76 16.53
CA LYS A 89 16.80 5.90 16.79
C LYS A 89 16.37 4.47 17.16
N PRO A 90 15.69 3.75 16.24
CA PRO A 90 15.25 2.38 16.51
C PRO A 90 16.44 1.42 16.58
N THR A 91 16.38 0.49 17.52
CA THR A 91 17.36 -0.60 17.65
C THR A 91 16.87 -1.91 17.05
N ASN A 92 15.54 -2.06 16.95
CA ASN A 92 14.89 -3.13 16.21
C ASN A 92 13.62 -2.64 15.47
N ILE A 93 13.40 -3.15 14.27
CA ILE A 93 12.24 -2.82 13.43
C ILE A 93 11.56 -4.12 13.00
N LEU A 94 10.23 -4.11 12.99
CA LEU A 94 9.42 -5.10 12.27
C LEU A 94 8.87 -4.44 11.00
N ASP A 95 9.33 -4.91 9.84
CA ASP A 95 8.82 -4.55 8.53
C ASP A 95 7.84 -5.64 8.07
N LEU A 96 6.54 -5.43 8.34
CA LEU A 96 5.55 -6.50 8.27
C LEU A 96 5.09 -6.82 6.82
N TYR A 97 5.35 -5.89 5.90
CA TYR A 97 5.01 -5.96 4.48
C TYR A 97 6.22 -5.51 3.64
N CYS A 98 7.30 -6.28 3.68
CA CYS A 98 8.58 -5.82 3.14
C CYS A 98 8.64 -5.78 1.61
N GLY A 99 7.76 -6.51 0.91
CA GLY A 99 7.81 -6.66 -0.53
C GLY A 99 9.10 -7.35 -0.99
N GLU A 100 9.45 -7.12 -2.26
CA GLU A 100 10.64 -7.71 -2.89
C GLU A 100 11.96 -7.26 -2.26
N CYS A 101 12.01 -6.02 -1.75
CA CYS A 101 13.21 -5.45 -1.13
C CYS A 101 12.81 -4.55 0.05
N SER A 102 13.12 -4.98 1.28
CA SER A 102 12.94 -4.15 2.47
C SER A 102 13.87 -2.93 2.43
N PHE A 103 13.32 -1.73 2.57
CA PHE A 103 14.12 -0.52 2.78
C PHE A 103 14.93 -0.61 4.08
N TRP A 104 14.28 -1.02 5.17
CA TRP A 104 14.88 -1.01 6.50
C TRP A 104 16.10 -1.92 6.56
N TYR A 105 15.96 -3.14 6.02
CA TYR A 105 17.05 -4.12 5.98
C TYR A 105 18.26 -3.59 5.20
N ASN A 106 18.03 -3.01 4.02
CA ASN A 106 19.10 -2.55 3.13
C ASN A 106 19.71 -1.20 3.54
N SER A 107 19.01 -0.40 4.35
CA SER A 107 19.46 0.95 4.72
C SER A 107 20.60 1.00 5.73
N GLY A 108 20.81 -0.07 6.52
CA GLY A 108 21.76 -0.09 7.63
C GLY A 108 21.41 0.85 8.80
N LEU A 109 20.23 1.48 8.79
CA LEU A 109 19.82 2.47 9.82
C LEU A 109 19.43 1.84 11.16
N CYS A 110 19.23 0.53 11.19
CA CYS A 110 18.82 -0.21 12.37
C CYS A 110 19.62 -1.50 12.49
N ARG A 111 20.05 -1.83 13.72
CA ARG A 111 20.85 -3.03 14.00
C ARG A 111 20.10 -4.33 13.70
N LYS A 112 18.80 -4.37 13.95
CA LYS A 112 17.98 -5.56 13.77
C LYS A 112 16.71 -5.21 13.01
N VAL A 113 16.54 -5.77 11.83
CA VAL A 113 15.31 -5.67 11.06
C VAL A 113 14.75 -7.07 10.95
N ILE A 114 13.47 -7.22 11.26
CA ILE A 114 12.72 -8.45 11.01
C ILE A 114 11.74 -8.16 9.88
N THR A 115 11.78 -8.95 8.82
CA THR A 115 10.97 -8.76 7.62
C THR A 115 9.91 -9.86 7.46
N ASN A 116 8.79 -9.51 6.82
CA ASN A 116 7.78 -10.48 6.42
C ASN A 116 7.17 -10.10 5.07
N ASP A 117 6.96 -11.11 4.23
CA ASP A 117 6.06 -11.01 3.08
C ASP A 117 5.41 -12.37 2.79
N TYR A 118 4.12 -12.38 2.48
CA TYR A 118 3.39 -13.62 2.20
C TYR A 118 3.94 -14.34 0.95
N ASN A 119 4.60 -13.61 0.06
CA ASN A 119 5.24 -14.18 -1.12
C ASN A 119 6.58 -14.83 -0.75
N ASN A 120 6.61 -16.15 -0.79
CA ASN A 120 7.80 -16.95 -0.45
C ASN A 120 8.96 -16.85 -1.46
N THR A 121 8.79 -16.12 -2.56
CA THR A 121 9.89 -15.84 -3.50
C THR A 121 10.72 -14.62 -3.10
N PHE A 122 10.24 -13.81 -2.15
CA PHE A 122 10.98 -12.64 -1.67
C PHE A 122 11.95 -13.04 -0.57
N ASP A 123 13.01 -12.26 -0.38
CA ASP A 123 13.99 -12.48 0.69
C ASP A 123 13.46 -11.85 1.99
N ALA A 124 12.81 -12.65 2.83
CA ALA A 124 12.21 -12.21 4.09
C ALA A 124 12.41 -13.23 5.22
N ASP A 125 12.46 -12.77 6.47
CA ASP A 125 12.61 -13.68 7.62
C ASP A 125 11.38 -14.58 7.82
N TYR A 126 10.19 -14.09 7.45
CA TYR A 126 8.93 -14.82 7.53
C TYR A 126 8.15 -14.74 6.22
N HIS A 127 7.43 -15.83 5.92
CA HIS A 127 6.57 -15.96 4.75
C HIS A 127 5.12 -16.24 5.14
N GLU A 128 4.52 -15.29 5.86
CA GLU A 128 3.19 -15.47 6.43
C GLU A 128 2.26 -14.31 6.10
N LYS A 129 0.95 -14.59 6.21
CA LYS A 129 -0.04 -13.52 6.27
C LYS A 129 0.29 -12.64 7.47
N ALA A 130 0.47 -11.35 7.23
CA ALA A 130 0.86 -10.36 8.24
C ALA A 130 0.02 -10.45 9.54
N GLU A 131 -1.29 -10.62 9.41
CA GLU A 131 -2.20 -10.79 10.54
C GLU A 131 -1.88 -12.04 11.39
N LEU A 132 -1.58 -13.18 10.77
CA LEU A 132 -1.20 -14.40 11.50
C LEU A 132 0.14 -14.23 12.20
N LEU A 133 1.11 -13.63 11.49
CA LEU A 133 2.44 -13.41 12.05
C LEU A 133 2.39 -12.47 13.25
N ILE A 134 1.69 -11.34 13.15
CA ILE A 134 1.65 -10.37 14.26
C ILE A 134 0.94 -10.94 15.49
N HIS A 135 -0.10 -11.78 15.31
CA HIS A 135 -0.70 -12.54 16.41
C HIS A 135 0.32 -13.46 17.10
N ARG A 136 1.08 -14.24 16.32
CA ARG A 136 2.11 -15.13 16.87
C ARG A 136 3.19 -14.36 17.61
N LEU A 137 3.76 -13.33 16.99
CA LEU A 137 4.81 -12.51 17.61
C LEU A 137 4.32 -11.81 18.88
N TYR A 138 3.05 -11.38 18.91
CA TYR A 138 2.44 -10.84 20.12
C TYR A 138 2.33 -11.90 21.23
N TYR A 139 1.85 -13.10 20.90
CA TYR A 139 1.74 -14.23 21.84
C TYR A 139 3.11 -14.64 22.41
N GLU A 140 4.16 -14.59 21.59
CA GLU A 140 5.55 -14.82 22.00
C GLU A 140 6.16 -13.67 22.83
N GLY A 141 5.40 -12.60 23.11
CA GLY A 141 5.86 -11.45 23.88
C GLY A 141 6.87 -10.56 23.16
N LYS A 142 6.99 -10.66 21.82
CA LYS A 142 7.92 -9.83 21.05
C LYS A 142 7.49 -8.37 21.08
N LYS A 143 8.48 -7.47 21.11
CA LYS A 143 8.30 -6.02 21.04
C LYS A 143 9.34 -5.40 20.12
N TYR A 144 8.96 -4.34 19.43
CA TYR A 144 9.79 -3.65 18.46
C TYR A 144 9.82 -2.15 18.75
N ASP A 145 10.93 -1.49 18.49
CA ASP A 145 11.04 -0.04 18.63
C ASP A 145 10.12 0.64 17.61
N VAL A 146 10.17 0.17 16.36
CA VAL A 146 9.30 0.63 15.27
C VAL A 146 8.65 -0.58 14.59
N ILE A 147 7.37 -0.42 14.21
CA ILE A 147 6.67 -1.35 13.33
C ILE A 147 6.24 -0.57 12.08
N ASP A 148 6.55 -1.09 10.91
CA ASP A 148 6.16 -0.54 9.61
C ASP A 148 5.06 -1.39 8.98
N LEU A 149 3.91 -0.76 8.72
CA LEU A 149 2.75 -1.35 8.09
C LEU A 149 2.56 -0.71 6.71
N ASP A 150 3.14 -1.31 5.67
CA ASP A 150 3.05 -0.84 4.28
C ASP A 150 2.34 -1.83 3.33
N PRO A 151 1.05 -2.13 3.54
CA PRO A 151 0.34 -3.09 2.72
C PRO A 151 -0.04 -2.53 1.34
N PHE A 152 -0.28 -3.43 0.39
CA PHE A 152 -1.16 -3.11 -0.74
C PHE A 152 -2.63 -3.16 -0.28
N GLY A 153 -3.18 -2.03 0.16
CA GLY A 153 -4.57 -1.92 0.60
C GLY A 153 -4.67 -1.43 2.04
N SER A 154 -5.04 -2.31 2.97
CA SER A 154 -5.22 -1.95 4.38
C SER A 154 -4.44 -2.89 5.29
N ALA A 155 -3.92 -2.33 6.39
CA ALA A 155 -3.32 -3.07 7.49
C ALA A 155 -4.18 -2.96 8.76
N TYR A 156 -5.46 -2.57 8.64
CA TYR A 156 -6.33 -2.29 9.78
C TYR A 156 -6.37 -3.43 10.81
N GLU A 157 -6.45 -4.68 10.33
CA GLU A 157 -6.49 -5.87 11.20
C GLU A 157 -5.19 -6.05 12.02
N CYS A 158 -4.10 -5.40 11.64
CA CYS A 158 -2.83 -5.41 12.36
C CYS A 158 -2.68 -4.24 13.35
N PHE A 159 -3.53 -3.22 13.30
CA PHE A 159 -3.32 -1.96 14.05
C PHE A 159 -3.25 -2.17 15.55
N ASP A 160 -4.22 -2.88 16.14
CA ASP A 160 -4.29 -3.08 17.59
C ASP A 160 -3.01 -3.73 18.14
N LEU A 161 -2.59 -4.84 17.54
CA LEU A 161 -1.38 -5.55 17.97
C LEU A 161 -0.10 -4.77 17.65
N ALA A 162 -0.03 -4.13 16.48
CA ALA A 162 1.12 -3.28 16.15
C ALA A 162 1.29 -2.16 17.17
N ILE A 163 0.19 -1.50 17.56
CA ILE A 163 0.22 -0.48 18.60
C ILE A 163 0.65 -1.07 19.94
N LYS A 164 0.14 -2.23 20.37
CA LYS A 164 0.56 -2.90 21.62
C LYS A 164 2.04 -3.26 21.60
N MET A 165 2.59 -3.66 20.45
CA MET A 165 3.95 -4.18 20.32
C MET A 165 5.01 -3.10 20.07
N ALA A 166 4.65 -2.01 19.40
CA ALA A 166 5.54 -0.91 19.09
C ALA A 166 5.88 -0.07 20.34
N LYS A 167 7.16 0.23 20.56
CA LYS A 167 7.63 0.97 21.74
C LYS A 167 7.81 2.46 21.48
N LYS A 168 8.44 2.82 20.35
CA LYS A 168 8.84 4.19 20.05
C LYS A 168 8.08 4.77 18.87
N GLY A 169 7.75 3.94 17.88
CA GLY A 169 7.20 4.42 16.62
C GLY A 169 6.30 3.42 15.89
N LEU A 170 5.39 3.95 15.09
CA LEU A 170 4.51 3.17 14.22
C LEU A 170 4.42 3.89 12.88
N ILE A 171 4.55 3.17 11.79
CA ILE A 171 4.40 3.72 10.45
C ILE A 171 3.26 2.99 9.76
N ILE A 172 2.33 3.73 9.18
CA ILE A 172 1.15 3.17 8.51
C ILE A 172 1.03 3.78 7.13
N THR A 173 0.90 2.93 6.12
CA THR A 173 0.35 3.30 4.82
C THR A 173 -1.12 2.94 4.74
N PHE A 174 -1.95 3.96 4.55
CA PHE A 174 -3.38 3.86 4.29
C PHE A 174 -3.64 3.75 2.78
N GLY A 175 -3.71 2.52 2.26
CA GLY A 175 -4.18 2.28 0.89
C GLY A 175 -5.69 2.44 0.74
N GLU A 176 -6.43 2.45 1.85
CA GLU A 176 -7.85 2.82 1.90
C GLU A 176 -8.10 4.22 1.34
N PHE A 177 -7.10 5.10 1.36
CA PHE A 177 -7.23 6.45 0.79
C PHE A 177 -7.66 6.40 -0.69
N GLY A 178 -7.22 5.38 -1.43
CA GLY A 178 -7.65 5.12 -2.81
C GLY A 178 -9.10 4.65 -2.93
N HIS A 179 -9.69 4.11 -1.86
CA HIS A 179 -11.09 3.72 -1.83
C HIS A 179 -12.04 4.92 -1.86
N ARG A 180 -11.57 6.14 -1.53
CA ARG A 180 -12.35 7.37 -1.64
C ARG A 180 -12.90 7.56 -3.05
N ARG A 181 -12.12 7.23 -4.09
CA ARG A 181 -12.53 7.27 -5.50
C ARG A 181 -13.77 6.42 -5.77
N PHE A 182 -13.88 5.28 -5.08
CA PHE A 182 -14.97 4.31 -5.27
C PHE A 182 -16.05 4.43 -4.20
N ARG A 183 -15.97 5.46 -3.33
CA ARG A 183 -16.92 5.70 -2.23
C ARG A 183 -17.16 4.45 -1.38
N ARG A 184 -16.10 3.69 -1.04
CA ARG A 184 -16.22 2.49 -0.18
C ARG A 184 -16.42 2.83 1.29
N LEU A 185 -17.50 3.55 1.57
CA LEU A 185 -17.93 3.87 2.92
C LEU A 185 -18.33 2.61 3.70
N ASP A 186 -18.74 1.55 3.00
CA ASP A 186 -18.93 0.21 3.57
C ASP A 186 -17.67 -0.34 4.26
N TYR A 187 -16.49 -0.02 3.72
CA TYR A 187 -15.23 -0.49 4.25
C TYR A 187 -14.71 0.37 5.41
N VAL A 188 -14.76 1.71 5.26
CA VAL A 188 -14.21 2.64 6.26
C VAL A 188 -15.19 3.02 7.37
N GLY A 189 -16.50 2.90 7.14
CA GLY A 189 -17.53 3.19 8.14
C GLY A 189 -17.40 2.30 9.36
N CYS A 190 -17.26 0.99 9.17
CA CYS A 190 -17.13 0.04 10.27
C CYS A 190 -15.76 0.06 10.98
N ARG A 191 -14.73 0.65 10.36
CA ARG A 191 -13.34 0.67 10.87
C ARG A 191 -12.95 1.99 11.50
N TYR A 192 -13.37 3.10 10.90
CA TYR A 192 -12.97 4.44 11.28
C TYR A 192 -14.17 5.34 11.65
N GLY A 193 -15.41 4.82 11.57
CA GLY A 193 -16.62 5.62 11.82
C GLY A 193 -16.96 6.59 10.68
N ILE A 194 -16.36 6.44 9.51
CA ILE A 194 -16.50 7.36 8.37
C ILE A 194 -17.71 6.95 7.52
N ASN A 195 -18.84 7.63 7.71
CA ASN A 195 -20.11 7.31 7.02
C ASN A 195 -20.43 8.27 5.87
N ASN A 196 -19.57 9.24 5.59
CA ASN A 196 -19.73 10.23 4.53
C ASN A 196 -18.42 10.45 3.77
N VAL A 197 -18.50 10.74 2.47
CA VAL A 197 -17.32 10.93 1.61
C VAL A 197 -16.51 12.17 2.01
N ASN A 198 -17.17 13.21 2.50
CA ASN A 198 -16.48 14.43 2.95
C ASN A 198 -15.60 14.18 4.18
N ASP A 199 -16.00 13.20 5.00
CA ASP A 199 -15.27 12.77 6.19
C ASP A 199 -14.19 11.72 5.85
N PHE A 200 -14.07 11.30 4.59
CA PHE A 200 -13.04 10.37 4.14
C PHE A 200 -11.73 11.13 3.89
N THR A 201 -11.17 11.68 4.96
CA THR A 201 -9.93 12.46 5.00
C THR A 201 -8.83 11.68 5.71
N LEU A 202 -7.57 12.11 5.53
CA LEU A 202 -6.44 11.49 6.21
C LEU A 202 -6.51 11.73 7.72
N GLU A 203 -6.99 12.92 8.12
CA GLU A 203 -7.15 13.32 9.51
C GLU A 203 -8.11 12.38 10.25
N ASN A 204 -9.22 11.97 9.63
CA ASN A 204 -10.17 11.06 10.23
C ASN A 204 -9.64 9.62 10.29
N LEU A 205 -8.86 9.17 9.31
CA LEU A 205 -8.15 7.89 9.40
C LEU A 205 -7.13 7.89 10.54
N ILE A 206 -6.33 8.97 10.66
CA ILE A 206 -5.38 9.18 11.75
C ILE A 206 -6.11 9.17 13.10
N SER A 207 -7.25 9.86 13.21
CA SER A 207 -8.05 9.91 14.43
C SER A 207 -8.52 8.53 14.87
N GLY A 208 -8.97 7.69 13.93
CA GLY A 208 -9.35 6.30 14.21
C GLY A 208 -8.17 5.47 14.76
N VAL A 209 -6.98 5.58 14.16
CA VAL A 209 -5.79 4.89 14.68
C VAL A 209 -5.40 5.42 16.07
N GLN A 210 -5.47 6.74 16.29
CA GLN A 210 -5.23 7.34 17.60
C GLN A 210 -6.23 6.87 18.64
N GLN A 211 -7.50 6.64 18.27
CA GLN A 211 -8.51 6.06 19.16
C GLN A 211 -8.13 4.63 19.59
N ILE A 212 -7.72 3.77 18.65
CA ILE A 212 -7.21 2.43 18.96
C ILE A 212 -5.99 2.52 19.90
N ALA A 213 -5.12 3.50 19.70
CA ALA A 213 -3.98 3.68 20.59
C ALA A 213 -4.37 4.10 22.01
N ARG A 214 -5.36 4.98 22.17
CA ARG A 214 -5.88 5.37 23.48
C ARG A 214 -6.47 4.18 24.24
N GLN A 215 -7.20 3.29 23.55
CA GLN A 215 -7.69 2.03 24.12
C GLN A 215 -6.54 1.14 24.65
N ASN A 216 -5.36 1.28 24.03
CA ASN A 216 -4.12 0.61 24.40
C ASN A 216 -3.22 1.41 25.36
N LYS A 217 -3.75 2.46 26.00
CA LYS A 217 -3.01 3.36 26.92
C LYS A 217 -1.78 4.01 26.28
N LYS A 218 -1.82 4.22 24.96
CA LYS A 218 -0.77 4.85 24.16
C LYS A 218 -1.28 6.08 23.45
N GLN A 219 -0.42 7.08 23.34
CA GLN A 219 -0.64 8.28 22.57
C GLN A 219 0.22 8.19 21.31
N LEU A 220 -0.41 8.32 20.14
CA LEU A 220 0.28 8.43 18.86
C LEU A 220 0.31 9.89 18.43
N GLU A 221 1.51 10.43 18.24
CA GLU A 221 1.72 11.78 17.71
C GLU A 221 2.24 11.68 16.29
N VAL A 222 1.61 12.41 15.36
CA VAL A 222 2.07 12.45 13.97
C VAL A 222 3.36 13.25 13.89
N VAL A 223 4.43 12.63 13.40
CA VAL A 223 5.70 13.30 13.11
C VAL A 223 5.72 13.78 11.66
N TYR A 224 5.38 12.87 10.74
CA TYR A 224 5.30 13.15 9.31
C TYR A 224 4.03 12.54 8.76
N SER A 225 3.48 13.18 7.73
CA SER A 225 2.43 12.60 6.91
C SER A 225 2.66 13.00 5.45
N LYS A 226 2.40 12.08 4.53
CA LYS A 226 2.47 12.34 3.10
C LYS A 226 1.31 11.66 2.40
N SER A 227 0.66 12.40 1.52
CA SER A 227 -0.40 11.88 0.66
C SER A 227 0.07 11.89 -0.78
N TRP A 228 -0.18 10.78 -1.46
CA TRP A 228 -0.09 10.64 -2.91
C TRP A 228 -1.49 10.31 -3.45
N HIS A 229 -1.62 10.18 -4.77
CA HIS A 229 -2.94 10.19 -5.42
C HIS A 229 -3.98 9.22 -4.82
N ASN A 230 -3.57 8.01 -4.41
CA ASN A 230 -4.47 6.98 -3.87
C ASN A 230 -3.97 6.33 -2.57
N ILE A 231 -2.92 6.87 -1.97
CA ILE A 231 -2.35 6.31 -0.74
C ILE A 231 -1.90 7.47 0.15
N ALA A 232 -1.96 7.28 1.45
CA ALA A 232 -1.37 8.18 2.41
C ALA A 232 -0.49 7.39 3.36
N ARG A 233 0.62 7.96 3.80
CA ARG A 233 1.53 7.35 4.76
C ARG A 233 1.79 8.29 5.91
N VAL A 234 1.79 7.75 7.12
CA VAL A 234 1.91 8.51 8.37
C VAL A 234 2.93 7.84 9.28
N TRP A 235 3.82 8.66 9.84
CA TRP A 235 4.85 8.25 10.77
C TRP A 235 4.51 8.80 12.16
N PHE A 236 4.24 7.90 13.10
CA PHE A 236 3.83 8.25 14.45
C PHE A 236 4.97 8.02 15.44
N THR A 237 5.14 8.91 16.43
CA THR A 237 5.83 8.56 17.68
C THR A 237 4.81 8.04 18.69
N ILE A 238 5.28 7.14 19.55
CA ILE A 238 4.47 6.53 20.61
C ILE A 238 4.94 7.05 21.96
N LYS A 239 3.97 7.55 22.74
CA LYS A 239 4.18 7.89 24.16
C LYS A 239 3.19 7.12 25.02
N PRO A 240 3.57 6.73 26.25
CA PRO A 240 2.59 6.23 27.21
C PRO A 240 1.63 7.36 27.59
N ILE A 241 0.33 7.06 27.70
CA ILE A 241 -0.63 8.02 28.26
C ILE A 241 -0.34 8.14 29.75
N LYS A 242 0.05 9.34 30.19
CA LYS A 242 0.09 9.69 31.61
C LYS A 242 -1.33 10.09 32.03
N ILE A 243 -2.00 9.25 32.81
CA ILE A 243 -3.23 9.64 33.50
C ILE A 243 -2.79 10.40 34.76
N THR A 244 -2.83 11.74 34.72
CA THR A 244 -2.36 12.58 35.83
C THR A 244 -3.44 12.89 36.86
N ASP A 245 -4.71 12.68 36.55
CA ASP A 245 -5.82 12.97 37.46
C ASP A 245 -6.71 11.75 37.63
N GLN A 246 -6.32 10.88 38.55
CA GLN A 246 -7.27 10.01 39.26
C GLN A 246 -7.57 10.73 40.57
N TRP A 247 -8.86 10.98 40.84
CA TRP A 247 -9.45 11.62 42.03
C TRP A 247 -9.56 13.16 42.00
N LYS A 248 -10.67 13.65 41.42
CA LYS A 248 -11.44 14.78 41.97
C LYS A 248 -12.84 14.28 42.29
#